data_AF-A0AAD4HUL5-F1
#
_entry.id   AF-A0AAD4HUL5-F1
#
_cell.length_a   1.000
_cell.length_b   1.000
_cell.length_c   1.000
_cell.angle_alpha   90.00
_cell.angle_beta   90.00
_cell.angle_gamma   90.00
#
_symmetry.space_group_name_H-M   'P 1'
#
loop_
_entity.id
_entity.type
_entity.pdbx_description
1 polymer ?
#
loop_
_entity_poly.entity_id
_entity_poly.type
_entity_poly.pdbx_seq_one_letter_code
_entity_poly.pdbx_strand_id
1 'polypeptide(L)'
;MKFLHDHIGRGRESQILLPFFFHNRGEHLHKTKQGLFRALLHRLVNNVPAVCNTVWTRLHAVEKSQNDPRDLDDGELGGAVKEAVVETGQNSPRDFDDDLLGDIFKEVVVEAATKHNAPLLIFVDALDEAGPDEAWGIAEYFVHLNHECRSIGAPVGICLASRHYPIVTETPETEIVMESQNAADIEKVIDCSIIGAGLTSSASGTGRPEKWERIRQHVTEKAQGVFQWVCLMLDIVRRYELRGYPLSTILTKLREVPSDLRQAYNYVVGLILQEEDCKMVMNLFQWMLFHNHRQSVAALRYALAVDERVRVASIKELDVVEDTKKMKRYITSLSGGLVEVTVDHQVQFAHETVQQYFNDVGLTDILTDARRRGLIDAAFSSNSIAGCHRALAERCIAFLRTPDIEPLLVGPNDPLYLPVLPTSAEDFYKYSLRYWMYHAGEAEKLGVASDYILDAWKGSLGDRFELEFNVGHETSSSTDF
;
A
#
# COMPACT_ATOMS: atom_id res chain seq x y z
N MET A 1 -3.07 1.01 -16.14
CA MET A 1 -4.05 1.71 -17.02
C MET A 1 -3.89 3.24 -17.11
N LYS A 2 -3.46 3.94 -16.05
CA LYS A 2 -3.47 5.42 -15.95
C LYS A 2 -2.88 6.18 -17.15
N PHE A 3 -1.70 5.79 -17.65
CA PHE A 3 -1.09 6.45 -18.82
C PHE A 3 -2.00 6.42 -20.05
N LEU A 4 -2.64 5.28 -20.30
CA LEU A 4 -3.48 5.04 -21.48
C LEU A 4 -4.78 5.86 -21.37
N HIS A 5 -5.39 5.90 -20.19
CA HIS A 5 -6.50 6.80 -19.88
C HIS A 5 -6.13 8.27 -20.13
N ASP A 6 -5.00 8.74 -19.60
CA ASP A 6 -4.58 10.14 -19.70
C ASP A 6 -4.23 10.54 -21.15
N HIS A 7 -3.67 9.61 -21.95
CA HIS A 7 -3.37 9.86 -23.36
C HIS A 7 -4.63 9.89 -24.23
N ILE A 8 -5.57 8.97 -24.00
CA ILE A 8 -6.82 8.92 -24.75
C ILE A 8 -7.68 10.15 -24.43
N GLY A 9 -7.77 10.54 -23.15
CA GLY A 9 -8.51 11.73 -22.71
C GLY A 9 -8.04 13.05 -23.34
N ARG A 10 -6.77 13.13 -23.77
CA ARG A 10 -6.20 14.32 -24.44
C ARG A 10 -6.44 14.35 -25.95
N GLY A 11 -6.84 13.23 -26.56
CA GLY A 11 -6.80 13.05 -28.02
C GLY A 11 -8.11 13.26 -28.77
N ARG A 12 -9.28 13.20 -28.11
CA ARG A 12 -10.60 13.36 -28.76
C ARG A 12 -11.62 13.98 -27.81
N GLU A 13 -12.22 15.11 -28.19
CA GLU A 13 -13.24 15.83 -27.41
C GLU A 13 -14.63 15.16 -27.42
N SER A 14 -14.85 14.11 -28.22
CA SER A 14 -16.18 13.54 -28.50
C SER A 14 -16.36 12.07 -28.10
N GLN A 15 -15.67 11.59 -27.06
CA GLN A 15 -15.75 10.20 -26.57
C GLN A 15 -16.15 10.15 -25.09
N ILE A 16 -16.90 9.11 -24.72
CA ILE A 16 -17.34 8.85 -23.35
C ILE A 16 -16.32 7.91 -22.69
N LEU A 17 -15.65 8.38 -21.65
CA LEU A 17 -14.63 7.61 -20.92
C LEU A 17 -15.17 7.21 -19.54
N LEU A 18 -15.20 5.91 -19.28
CA LEU A 18 -15.65 5.33 -18.02
C LEU A 18 -14.51 4.55 -17.34
N PRO A 19 -13.61 5.24 -16.61
CA PRO A 19 -12.55 4.58 -15.86
C PRO A 19 -13.00 4.15 -14.46
N PHE A 20 -12.56 2.96 -14.05
CA PHE A 20 -12.58 2.47 -12.69
C PHE A 20 -11.23 1.83 -12.34
N PHE A 21 -10.78 2.08 -11.12
CA PHE A 21 -9.52 1.55 -10.62
C PHE A 21 -9.83 0.85 -9.30
N PHE A 22 -9.64 -0.47 -9.28
CA PHE A 22 -9.66 -1.16 -8.00
C PHE A 22 -8.51 -0.67 -7.14
N HIS A 23 -8.78 -0.52 -5.84
CA HIS A 23 -7.76 -0.11 -4.89
C HIS A 23 -7.92 -0.82 -3.55
N ASN A 24 -7.06 -1.79 -3.29
CA ASN A 24 -7.10 -2.62 -2.10
C ASN A 24 -6.76 -1.82 -0.81
N ARG A 25 -6.18 -0.62 -0.93
CA ARG A 25 -5.99 0.32 0.20
C ARG A 25 -7.07 1.41 0.28
N GLY A 26 -8.02 1.42 -0.66
CA GLY A 26 -9.13 2.38 -0.68
C GLY A 26 -10.27 1.99 0.25
N GLU A 27 -11.33 2.80 0.25
CA GLU A 27 -12.61 2.50 0.90
C GLU A 27 -13.28 1.26 0.31
N HIS A 28 -14.27 0.70 1.01
CA HIS A 28 -14.94 -0.56 0.64
C HIS A 28 -15.43 -0.60 -0.82
N LEU A 29 -16.02 0.50 -1.32
CA LEU A 29 -16.51 0.58 -2.70
C LEU A 29 -15.39 0.58 -3.76
N HIS A 30 -14.14 0.88 -3.40
CA HIS A 30 -13.01 0.75 -4.33
C HIS A 30 -12.54 -0.71 -4.51
N LYS A 31 -13.14 -1.66 -3.80
CA LYS A 31 -12.74 -3.07 -3.79
C LYS A 31 -13.83 -4.02 -4.31
N THR A 32 -15.03 -3.52 -4.55
CA THR A 32 -16.22 -4.36 -4.77
C THR A 32 -16.82 -4.17 -6.16
N LYS A 33 -17.46 -5.24 -6.66
CA LYS A 33 -18.26 -5.21 -7.90
C LYS A 33 -19.38 -4.17 -7.82
N GLN A 34 -20.01 -4.04 -6.66
CA GLN A 34 -20.98 -2.98 -6.36
C GLN A 34 -20.42 -1.57 -6.63
N GLY A 35 -19.22 -1.29 -6.10
CA GLY A 35 -18.60 0.02 -6.28
C GLY A 35 -18.12 0.28 -7.70
N LEU A 36 -17.70 -0.76 -8.44
CA LEU A 36 -17.45 -0.70 -9.88
C LEU A 36 -18.71 -0.22 -10.63
N PHE A 37 -19.84 -0.90 -10.49
CA PHE A 37 -21.06 -0.53 -11.23
C PHE A 37 -21.59 0.84 -10.83
N ARG A 38 -21.59 1.18 -9.54
CA ARG A 38 -22.01 2.51 -9.08
C ARG A 38 -21.15 3.61 -9.68
N ALA A 39 -19.83 3.46 -9.63
CA ALA A 39 -18.92 4.45 -10.19
C ALA A 39 -19.10 4.61 -11.71
N LEU A 40 -19.27 3.50 -12.43
CA LEU A 40 -19.50 3.54 -13.88
C LEU A 40 -20.86 4.15 -14.24
N LEU A 41 -21.93 3.80 -13.53
CA LEU A 41 -23.27 4.39 -13.69
C LEU A 41 -23.26 5.90 -13.42
N HIS A 42 -22.66 6.32 -12.30
CA HIS A 42 -22.53 7.73 -11.96
C HIS A 42 -21.78 8.51 -13.05
N ARG A 43 -20.68 7.94 -13.58
CA ARG A 43 -19.95 8.56 -14.70
C ARG A 43 -20.77 8.59 -15.98
N LEU A 44 -21.50 7.53 -16.30
CA LEU A 44 -22.29 7.44 -17.52
C LEU A 44 -23.43 8.47 -17.51
N VAL A 45 -24.14 8.61 -16.38
CA VAL A 45 -25.18 9.64 -16.17
C VAL A 45 -24.61 11.05 -16.30
N ASN A 46 -23.39 11.29 -15.83
CA ASN A 46 -22.74 12.59 -15.99
C ASN A 46 -22.38 12.93 -17.45
N ASN A 47 -21.98 11.94 -18.24
CA ASN A 47 -21.60 12.13 -19.64
C ASN A 47 -22.81 12.08 -20.58
N VAL A 48 -23.86 11.36 -20.21
CA VAL A 48 -25.06 11.11 -21.01
C VAL A 48 -26.31 11.31 -20.14
N PRO A 49 -26.76 12.54 -19.91
CA PRO A 49 -27.95 12.79 -19.09
C PRO A 49 -29.23 12.11 -19.60
N ALA A 50 -29.29 11.77 -20.90
CA ALA A 50 -30.44 11.09 -21.51
C ALA A 50 -30.72 9.71 -20.88
N VAL A 51 -29.73 9.05 -20.27
CA VAL A 51 -29.92 7.74 -19.63
C VAL A 51 -30.46 7.83 -18.19
N CYS A 52 -30.60 9.03 -17.62
CA CYS A 52 -31.08 9.23 -16.24
C CYS A 52 -32.44 8.57 -16.00
N ASN A 53 -33.37 8.70 -16.95
CA ASN A 53 -34.72 8.15 -16.81
C ASN A 53 -34.72 6.62 -16.68
N THR A 54 -33.85 5.94 -17.46
CA THR A 54 -33.69 4.49 -17.40
C THR A 54 -33.13 4.05 -16.05
N VAL A 55 -32.08 4.72 -15.57
CA VAL A 55 -31.49 4.44 -14.25
C VAL A 55 -32.52 4.65 -13.14
N TRP A 56 -33.20 5.80 -13.13
CA TRP A 56 -34.20 6.15 -12.13
C TRP A 56 -35.35 5.15 -12.08
N THR A 57 -35.92 4.82 -13.25
CA THR A 57 -37.05 3.89 -13.37
C THR A 57 -36.69 2.53 -12.79
N ARG A 58 -35.47 2.04 -13.05
CA ARG A 58 -35.01 0.74 -12.57
C ARG A 58 -34.71 0.72 -11.08
N LEU A 59 -34.06 1.75 -10.55
CA LEU A 59 -33.78 1.85 -9.11
C LEU A 59 -35.07 1.97 -8.29
N HIS A 60 -36.05 2.77 -8.74
CA HIS A 60 -37.31 2.96 -8.02
C HIS A 60 -38.37 1.89 -8.25
N ALA A 61 -38.26 1.08 -9.32
CA ALA A 61 -39.09 -0.11 -9.48
C ALA A 61 -38.94 -1.10 -8.31
N VAL A 62 -37.79 -1.07 -7.62
CA VAL A 62 -37.50 -1.92 -6.46
C VAL A 62 -38.04 -1.30 -5.15
N GLU A 63 -38.12 0.03 -5.05
CA GLU A 63 -38.43 0.72 -3.79
C GLU A 63 -39.92 0.98 -3.50
N LYS A 64 -40.87 0.64 -4.38
CA LYS A 64 -42.30 1.02 -4.21
C LYS A 64 -42.48 2.52 -3.83
N SER A 65 -41.65 3.40 -4.40
CA SER A 65 -41.76 4.85 -4.19
C SER A 65 -42.93 5.44 -4.99
N GLN A 66 -43.63 6.40 -4.40
CA GLN A 66 -44.87 7.01 -4.92
C GLN A 66 -44.64 8.19 -5.89
N ASN A 67 -43.41 8.64 -6.11
CA ASN A 67 -43.13 9.78 -6.99
C ASN A 67 -42.89 9.33 -8.43
N ASP A 68 -43.71 9.81 -9.36
CA ASP A 68 -43.61 9.54 -10.78
C ASP A 68 -42.43 10.34 -11.38
N PRO A 69 -41.48 9.71 -12.12
CA PRO A 69 -40.38 10.42 -12.78
C PRO A 69 -40.83 11.58 -13.68
N ARG A 70 -42.09 11.57 -14.13
CA ARG A 70 -42.65 12.62 -15.00
C ARG A 70 -42.85 13.97 -14.32
N ASP A 71 -42.71 14.05 -12.99
CA ASP A 71 -42.89 15.28 -12.21
C ASP A 71 -41.57 16.06 -11.96
N LEU A 72 -40.41 15.50 -12.32
CA LEU A 72 -39.09 16.13 -12.19
C LEU A 72 -38.59 16.66 -13.54
N ASP A 73 -37.93 17.81 -13.54
CA ASP A 73 -37.22 18.26 -14.74
C ASP A 73 -35.89 17.49 -14.97
N ASP A 74 -35.31 17.59 -16.17
CA ASP A 74 -34.10 16.85 -16.56
C ASP A 74 -32.91 17.09 -15.61
N GLY A 75 -32.81 18.29 -15.02
CA GLY A 75 -31.76 18.68 -14.08
C GLY A 75 -31.98 18.08 -12.70
N GLU A 76 -33.22 18.14 -12.21
CA GLU A 76 -33.65 17.55 -10.93
C GLU A 76 -33.54 16.02 -10.96
N LEU A 77 -33.97 15.38 -12.05
CA LEU A 77 -33.85 13.94 -12.27
C LEU A 77 -32.36 13.52 -12.31
N GLY A 78 -31.52 14.27 -13.02
CA GLY A 78 -30.09 14.02 -13.06
C GLY A 78 -29.41 14.15 -11.70
N GLY A 79 -29.83 15.12 -10.88
CA GLY A 79 -29.37 15.27 -9.49
C GLY A 79 -29.77 14.09 -8.62
N ALA A 80 -31.06 13.72 -8.66
CA ALA A 80 -31.61 12.65 -7.84
C ALA A 80 -31.03 11.27 -8.21
N VAL A 81 -30.79 10.99 -9.49
CA VAL A 81 -30.11 9.76 -9.93
C VAL A 81 -28.67 9.71 -9.42
N LYS A 82 -27.92 10.82 -9.48
CA LYS A 82 -26.54 10.86 -8.98
C LYS A 82 -26.49 10.62 -7.48
N GLU A 83 -27.40 11.23 -6.74
CA GLU A 83 -27.57 11.01 -5.30
C GLU A 83 -27.92 9.53 -5.01
N ALA A 84 -28.89 8.96 -5.72
CA ALA A 84 -29.29 7.56 -5.56
C ALA A 84 -28.15 6.55 -5.86
N VAL A 85 -27.26 6.87 -6.81
CA VAL A 85 -26.11 6.02 -7.16
C VAL A 85 -24.94 6.18 -6.17
N VAL A 86 -24.80 7.34 -5.51
CA VAL A 86 -23.66 7.69 -4.62
C VAL A 86 -23.97 7.50 -3.12
N GLU A 87 -25.21 7.75 -2.67
CA GLU A 87 -25.60 7.71 -1.25
C GLU A 87 -25.77 6.30 -0.69
N THR A 88 -24.70 5.53 -0.65
CA THR A 88 -24.63 4.26 0.09
C THR A 88 -23.28 4.10 0.78
N GLY A 89 -23.10 4.84 1.88
CA GLY A 89 -22.05 4.53 2.86
C GLY A 89 -22.40 3.26 3.64
N GLN A 90 -21.44 2.68 4.36
CA GLN A 90 -21.55 1.42 5.13
C GLN A 90 -22.70 1.37 6.18
N ASN A 91 -23.44 2.47 6.38
CA ASN A 91 -24.59 2.60 7.27
C ASN A 91 -25.87 3.12 6.55
N SER A 92 -25.94 3.06 5.21
CA SER A 92 -27.12 3.50 4.45
C SER A 92 -28.10 2.33 4.20
N PRO A 93 -29.42 2.52 4.29
CA PRO A 93 -30.43 1.48 4.07
C PRO A 93 -30.55 0.94 2.62
N ARG A 94 -29.80 1.48 1.64
CA ARG A 94 -29.99 1.22 0.20
C ARG A 94 -28.93 0.30 -0.42
N ASP A 95 -28.66 -0.86 0.17
CA ASP A 95 -27.78 -1.86 -0.46
C ASP A 95 -28.48 -2.51 -1.66
N PHE A 96 -28.31 -1.92 -2.84
CA PHE A 96 -28.67 -2.55 -4.11
C PHE A 96 -27.77 -3.76 -4.35
N ASP A 97 -28.40 -4.87 -4.74
CA ASP A 97 -27.72 -6.09 -5.14
C ASP A 97 -26.87 -5.89 -6.40
N ASP A 98 -25.77 -6.64 -6.49
CA ASP A 98 -24.78 -6.53 -7.56
C ASP A 98 -25.37 -6.88 -8.92
N ASP A 99 -26.29 -7.86 -8.97
CA ASP A 99 -26.93 -8.28 -10.21
C ASP A 99 -27.89 -7.21 -10.73
N LEU A 100 -28.65 -6.56 -9.83
CA LEU A 100 -29.49 -5.43 -10.20
C LEU A 100 -28.66 -4.28 -10.79
N LEU A 101 -27.57 -3.89 -10.12
CA LEU A 101 -26.69 -2.82 -10.61
C LEU A 101 -26.03 -3.20 -11.95
N GLY A 102 -25.64 -4.47 -12.11
CA GLY A 102 -25.13 -5.01 -13.36
C GLY A 102 -26.15 -4.95 -14.50
N ASP A 103 -27.41 -5.31 -14.24
CA ASP A 103 -28.49 -5.24 -15.24
C ASP A 103 -28.79 -3.80 -15.64
N ILE A 104 -28.86 -2.88 -14.68
CA ILE A 104 -29.07 -1.46 -14.95
C ILE A 104 -27.91 -0.91 -15.79
N PHE A 105 -26.67 -1.19 -15.39
CA PHE A 105 -25.49 -0.74 -16.12
C PHE A 105 -25.48 -1.22 -17.56
N LYS A 106 -25.82 -2.50 -17.78
CA LYS A 106 -25.92 -3.09 -19.12
C LYS A 106 -26.93 -2.36 -20.00
N GLU A 107 -28.14 -2.14 -19.51
CA GLU A 107 -29.21 -1.45 -20.26
C GLU A 107 -28.82 -0.02 -20.63
N VAL A 108 -28.22 0.68 -19.67
CA VAL A 108 -27.81 2.09 -19.79
C VAL A 108 -26.63 2.23 -20.75
N VAL A 109 -25.69 1.29 -20.75
CA VAL A 109 -24.60 1.25 -21.74
C VAL A 109 -25.13 1.01 -23.14
N VAL A 110 -26.06 0.06 -23.31
CA VAL A 110 -26.71 -0.21 -24.60
C VAL A 110 -27.47 1.02 -25.09
N GLU A 111 -28.23 1.68 -24.22
CA GLU A 111 -28.93 2.92 -24.55
C GLU A 111 -27.95 4.04 -24.95
N ALA A 112 -26.90 4.25 -24.17
CA ALA A 112 -25.89 5.27 -24.47
C ALA A 112 -25.19 4.97 -25.79
N ALA A 113 -24.73 3.73 -26.02
CA ALA A 113 -24.02 3.35 -27.23
C ALA A 113 -24.89 3.45 -28.49
N THR A 114 -26.21 3.26 -28.39
CA THR A 114 -27.13 3.35 -29.52
C THR A 114 -27.63 4.77 -29.80
N LYS A 115 -27.90 5.55 -28.76
CA LYS A 115 -28.49 6.90 -28.89
C LYS A 115 -27.45 8.02 -29.02
N HIS A 116 -26.24 7.82 -28.48
CA HIS A 116 -25.16 8.79 -28.58
C HIS A 116 -24.18 8.43 -29.70
N ASN A 117 -23.88 9.41 -30.56
CA ASN A 117 -22.94 9.24 -31.68
C ASN A 117 -21.47 9.41 -31.24
N ALA A 118 -21.13 8.99 -30.02
CA ALA A 118 -19.83 9.15 -29.39
C ALA A 118 -19.26 7.77 -29.01
N PRO A 119 -17.98 7.47 -29.28
CA PRO A 119 -17.36 6.23 -28.83
C PRO A 119 -17.40 6.10 -27.31
N LEU A 120 -17.85 4.96 -26.80
CA LEU A 120 -17.88 4.65 -25.37
C LEU A 120 -16.72 3.69 -25.05
N LEU A 121 -15.84 4.11 -24.13
CA LEU A 121 -14.67 3.35 -23.69
C LEU A 121 -14.73 3.11 -22.18
N ILE A 122 -14.59 1.85 -21.78
CA ILE A 122 -14.57 1.39 -20.39
C ILE A 122 -13.15 0.93 -20.04
N PHE A 123 -12.60 1.45 -18.95
CA PHE A 123 -11.30 1.05 -18.43
C PHE A 123 -11.45 0.52 -17.02
N VAL A 124 -10.96 -0.69 -16.77
CA VAL A 124 -10.93 -1.29 -15.44
C VAL A 124 -9.49 -1.67 -15.13
N ASP A 125 -8.87 -1.03 -14.13
CA ASP A 125 -7.49 -1.32 -13.69
C ASP A 125 -7.49 -2.16 -12.42
N ALA A 126 -6.43 -2.96 -12.24
CA ALA A 126 -6.18 -3.81 -11.08
C ALA A 126 -7.33 -4.78 -10.76
N LEU A 127 -7.93 -5.41 -11.79
CA LEU A 127 -9.08 -6.30 -11.64
C LEU A 127 -8.85 -7.44 -10.63
N ASP A 128 -7.61 -7.93 -10.49
CA ASP A 128 -7.21 -8.94 -9.51
C ASP A 128 -7.42 -8.51 -8.05
N GLU A 129 -7.51 -7.20 -7.77
CA GLU A 129 -7.79 -6.69 -6.42
C GLU A 129 -9.26 -6.86 -6.00
N ALA A 130 -10.17 -7.21 -6.92
CA ALA A 130 -11.56 -7.55 -6.60
C ALA A 130 -11.69 -8.92 -5.90
N GLY A 131 -10.66 -9.77 -6.00
CA GLY A 131 -10.69 -11.15 -5.55
C GLY A 131 -10.80 -12.15 -6.70
N PRO A 132 -10.37 -13.41 -6.49
CA PRO A 132 -10.37 -14.49 -7.48
C PRO A 132 -11.65 -14.64 -8.31
N ASP A 133 -12.77 -14.80 -7.61
CA ASP A 133 -14.03 -15.25 -8.17
C ASP A 133 -14.78 -14.05 -8.76
N GLU A 134 -14.73 -12.91 -8.05
CA GLU A 134 -15.27 -11.62 -8.50
C GLU A 134 -14.56 -11.11 -9.76
N ALA A 135 -13.22 -11.19 -9.83
CA ALA A 135 -12.46 -10.76 -11.01
C ALA A 135 -12.90 -11.53 -12.26
N TRP A 136 -13.12 -12.84 -12.12
CA TRP A 136 -13.62 -13.68 -13.21
C TRP A 136 -15.03 -13.30 -13.62
N GLY A 137 -15.96 -13.17 -12.67
CA GLY A 137 -17.35 -12.77 -12.95
C GLY A 137 -17.46 -11.38 -13.59
N ILE A 138 -16.60 -10.44 -13.21
CA ILE A 138 -16.53 -9.10 -13.82
C ILE A 138 -16.00 -9.18 -15.25
N ALA A 139 -14.93 -9.97 -15.49
CA ALA A 139 -14.39 -10.14 -16.84
C ALA A 139 -15.42 -10.77 -17.79
N GLU A 140 -16.08 -11.84 -17.36
CA GLU A 140 -17.14 -12.51 -18.12
C GLU A 140 -18.31 -11.57 -18.41
N TYR A 141 -18.76 -10.79 -17.42
CA TYR A 141 -19.81 -9.79 -17.59
C TYR A 141 -19.46 -8.79 -18.71
N PHE A 142 -18.25 -8.25 -18.71
CA PHE A 142 -17.83 -7.29 -19.73
C PHE A 142 -17.67 -7.91 -21.12
N VAL A 143 -17.27 -9.18 -21.22
CA VAL A 143 -17.25 -9.93 -22.49
C VAL A 143 -18.67 -10.05 -23.05
N HIS A 144 -19.64 -10.46 -22.23
CA HIS A 144 -21.05 -10.54 -22.63
C HIS A 144 -21.61 -9.19 -23.05
N LEU A 145 -21.34 -8.12 -22.28
CA LEU A 145 -21.75 -6.76 -22.62
C LEU A 145 -21.23 -6.33 -23.99
N ASN A 146 -19.93 -6.55 -24.27
CA ASN A 146 -19.34 -6.20 -25.56
C ASN A 146 -19.96 -6.98 -26.72
N HIS A 147 -20.21 -8.28 -26.54
CA HIS A 147 -20.87 -9.11 -27.55
C HIS A 147 -22.28 -8.61 -27.88
N GLU A 148 -23.08 -8.26 -26.87
CA GLU A 148 -24.42 -7.73 -27.08
C GLU A 148 -24.41 -6.37 -27.78
N CYS A 149 -23.58 -5.44 -27.33
CA CYS A 149 -23.39 -4.13 -27.97
C CYS A 149 -22.99 -4.25 -29.45
N ARG A 150 -22.14 -5.22 -29.80
CA ARG A 150 -21.77 -5.51 -31.19
C ARG A 150 -22.93 -6.07 -32.01
N SER A 151 -23.74 -6.97 -31.43
CA SER A 151 -24.87 -7.59 -32.12
C SER A 151 -25.93 -6.57 -32.59
N ILE A 152 -26.03 -5.44 -31.89
CA ILE A 152 -26.95 -4.34 -32.21
C ILE A 152 -26.28 -3.19 -32.99
N GLY A 153 -25.02 -3.34 -33.42
CA GLY A 153 -24.30 -2.35 -34.22
C GLY A 153 -23.77 -1.13 -33.45
N ALA A 154 -23.66 -1.22 -32.12
CA ALA A 154 -23.21 -0.14 -31.24
C ALA A 154 -21.99 -0.59 -30.41
N PRO A 155 -20.82 -0.81 -31.01
CA PRO A 155 -19.67 -1.41 -30.33
C PRO A 155 -19.12 -0.49 -29.23
N VAL A 156 -18.78 -1.08 -28.08
CA VAL A 156 -18.12 -0.42 -26.95
C VAL A 156 -16.68 -0.90 -26.84
N GLY A 157 -15.74 0.00 -26.53
CA GLY A 157 -14.36 -0.39 -26.27
C GLY A 157 -14.17 -0.72 -24.80
N ILE A 158 -13.66 -1.91 -24.48
CA ILE A 158 -13.42 -2.33 -23.09
C ILE A 158 -11.97 -2.75 -22.95
N CYS A 159 -11.30 -2.22 -21.93
CA CYS A 159 -9.93 -2.56 -21.61
C CYS A 159 -9.83 -2.88 -20.11
N LEU A 160 -9.53 -4.15 -19.83
CA LEU A 160 -9.33 -4.67 -18.48
C LEU A 160 -7.82 -4.88 -18.27
N ALA A 161 -7.30 -4.41 -17.13
CA ALA A 161 -5.95 -4.74 -16.69
C ALA A 161 -6.00 -5.50 -15.38
N SER A 162 -5.19 -6.55 -15.31
CA SER A 162 -5.08 -7.47 -14.20
C SER A 162 -3.65 -7.97 -14.13
N ARG A 163 -3.20 -8.40 -12.95
CA ARG A 163 -2.05 -9.32 -12.84
C ARG A 163 -2.38 -10.66 -13.51
N HIS A 164 -1.34 -11.46 -13.77
CA HIS A 164 -1.49 -12.84 -14.27
C HIS A 164 -2.42 -13.63 -13.35
N TYR A 165 -3.66 -13.77 -13.80
CA TYR A 165 -4.71 -14.55 -13.16
C TYR A 165 -5.21 -15.54 -14.20
N PRO A 166 -5.57 -16.78 -13.85
CA PRO A 166 -6.23 -17.67 -14.79
C PRO A 166 -7.63 -17.12 -15.08
N ILE A 167 -7.72 -16.12 -15.96
CA ILE A 167 -8.98 -15.68 -16.54
C ILE A 167 -9.29 -16.71 -17.64
N VAL A 168 -9.90 -17.83 -17.23
CA VAL A 168 -10.44 -18.82 -18.16
C VAL A 168 -11.77 -18.27 -18.66
N THR A 169 -11.70 -17.22 -19.46
CA THR A 169 -12.82 -16.79 -20.31
C THR A 169 -12.55 -17.33 -21.72
N GLU A 170 -13.58 -17.35 -22.57
CA GLU A 170 -13.32 -17.35 -24.01
C GLU A 170 -12.33 -16.21 -24.29
N THR A 171 -11.18 -16.55 -24.88
CA THR A 171 -9.99 -15.70 -24.95
C THR A 171 -10.33 -14.28 -25.41
N PRO A 172 -9.82 -13.23 -24.74
CA PRO A 172 -10.01 -11.86 -25.23
C PRO A 172 -9.49 -11.74 -26.67
N GLU A 173 -10.15 -10.93 -27.50
CA GLU A 173 -9.72 -10.72 -28.90
C GLU A 173 -8.29 -10.19 -29.01
N THR A 174 -7.80 -9.52 -27.97
CA THR A 174 -6.44 -9.00 -27.89
C THR A 174 -5.97 -9.02 -26.44
N GLU A 175 -4.88 -9.73 -26.19
CA GLU A 175 -4.18 -9.77 -24.90
C GLU A 175 -2.81 -9.10 -25.06
N ILE A 176 -2.46 -8.21 -24.13
CA ILE A 176 -1.15 -7.56 -24.08
C ILE A 176 -0.45 -7.99 -22.79
N VAL A 177 0.48 -8.93 -22.92
CA VAL A 177 1.37 -9.32 -21.81
C VAL A 177 2.47 -8.28 -21.68
N MET A 178 2.33 -7.37 -20.71
CA MET A 178 3.22 -6.22 -20.54
C MET A 178 4.70 -6.61 -20.37
N GLU A 179 4.97 -7.70 -19.65
CA GLU A 179 6.31 -8.24 -19.40
C GLU A 179 7.03 -8.67 -20.69
N SER A 180 6.27 -9.05 -21.72
CA SER A 180 6.80 -9.48 -23.01
C SER A 180 7.07 -8.33 -23.97
N GLN A 181 6.67 -7.09 -23.64
CA GLN A 181 6.68 -5.94 -24.56
C GLN A 181 7.51 -4.76 -24.04
N ASN A 182 8.35 -4.94 -23.02
CA ASN A 182 9.00 -3.83 -22.32
C ASN A 182 10.54 -3.89 -22.25
N ALA A 183 11.18 -4.78 -23.01
CA ALA A 183 12.64 -4.95 -22.99
C ALA A 183 13.41 -3.65 -23.30
N ALA A 184 12.99 -2.91 -24.33
CA ALA A 184 13.61 -1.63 -24.69
C ALA A 184 13.42 -0.56 -23.60
N ASP A 185 12.30 -0.58 -22.89
CA ASP A 185 12.03 0.35 -21.78
C ASP A 185 12.89 0.01 -20.56
N ILE A 186 13.11 -1.28 -20.28
CA ILE A 186 14.04 -1.73 -19.24
C ILE A 186 15.46 -1.23 -19.54
N GLU A 187 15.95 -1.41 -20.77
CA GLU A 187 17.26 -0.90 -21.18
C GLU A 187 17.38 0.62 -20.98
N LYS A 188 16.32 1.35 -21.32
CA LYS A 188 16.25 2.80 -21.12
C LYS A 188 16.26 3.19 -19.64
N VAL A 189 15.56 2.47 -18.77
CA VAL A 189 15.58 2.73 -17.31
C VAL A 189 16.97 2.47 -16.72
N ILE A 190 17.61 1.39 -17.17
CA ILE A 190 18.99 1.06 -16.82
C ILE A 190 19.89 2.24 -17.22
N ASP A 191 19.77 2.75 -18.46
CA ASP A 191 20.53 3.89 -18.97
C ASP A 191 20.33 5.18 -18.21
N CYS A 192 19.07 5.55 -17.96
CA CYS A 192 18.73 6.73 -17.19
C CYS A 192 19.32 6.66 -15.77
N SER A 193 19.36 5.47 -15.18
CA SER A 193 19.92 5.26 -13.85
C SER A 193 21.44 5.48 -13.80
N ILE A 194 22.18 5.12 -14.87
CA ILE A 194 23.62 5.45 -14.97
C ILE A 194 23.84 6.95 -14.97
N ILE A 195 23.07 7.64 -15.81
CA ILE A 195 23.24 9.07 -16.06
C ILE A 195 22.89 9.84 -14.78
N GLY A 196 21.76 9.52 -14.16
CA GLY A 196 21.30 10.13 -12.92
C GLY A 196 22.22 9.88 -11.72
N ALA A 197 22.92 8.74 -11.68
CA ALA A 197 23.91 8.45 -10.64
C ALA A 197 25.25 9.20 -10.83
N GLY A 198 25.39 10.03 -11.87
CA GLY A 198 26.64 10.73 -12.18
C GLY A 198 27.78 9.80 -12.58
N LEU A 199 27.46 8.54 -12.93
CA LEU A 199 28.45 7.53 -13.27
C LEU A 199 29.04 7.75 -14.68
N THR A 200 28.36 8.55 -15.51
CA THR A 200 28.79 8.93 -16.86
C THR A 200 29.50 10.29 -16.96
N SER A 201 29.49 11.13 -15.92
CA SER A 201 30.09 12.47 -16.02
C SER A 201 31.58 12.47 -15.69
N SER A 202 32.40 12.53 -16.76
CA SER A 202 33.81 12.93 -16.84
C SER A 202 34.83 12.28 -15.90
N ALA A 203 35.49 11.21 -16.38
CA ALA A 203 36.93 10.96 -16.19
C ALA A 203 37.40 9.77 -17.05
N SER A 204 38.03 10.07 -18.20
CA SER A 204 39.26 9.46 -18.76
C SER A 204 39.60 7.95 -18.58
N GLY A 205 38.62 7.07 -18.39
CA GLY A 205 38.85 5.62 -18.31
C GLY A 205 38.10 4.86 -19.41
N THR A 206 38.84 4.17 -20.28
CA THR A 206 38.31 3.32 -21.36
C THR A 206 37.42 2.16 -20.87
N GLY A 207 37.42 1.83 -19.57
CA GLY A 207 36.68 0.69 -19.00
C GLY A 207 35.31 0.97 -18.39
N ARG A 208 34.86 2.23 -18.24
CA ARG A 208 33.51 2.53 -17.70
C ARG A 208 32.35 2.17 -18.64
N PRO A 209 32.46 2.42 -19.97
CA PRO A 209 31.43 2.01 -20.92
C PRO A 209 31.26 0.48 -20.96
N GLU A 210 32.38 -0.25 -20.99
CA GLU A 210 32.37 -1.73 -21.01
C GLU A 210 31.79 -2.31 -19.72
N LYS A 211 32.15 -1.75 -18.56
CA LYS A 211 31.62 -2.15 -17.27
C LYS A 211 30.09 -2.10 -17.24
N TRP A 212 29.54 -0.98 -17.68
CA TRP A 212 28.09 -0.80 -17.63
C TRP A 212 27.38 -1.66 -18.66
N GLU A 213 27.95 -1.83 -19.84
CA GLU A 213 27.36 -2.71 -20.85
C GLU A 213 27.19 -4.14 -20.34
N ARG A 214 28.17 -4.63 -19.55
CA ARG A 214 28.06 -5.94 -18.89
C ARG A 214 26.97 -6.00 -17.82
N ILE A 215 26.73 -4.90 -17.10
CA ILE A 215 25.65 -4.81 -16.11
C ILE A 215 24.30 -4.74 -16.83
N ARG A 216 24.18 -3.90 -17.87
CA ARG A 216 22.99 -3.78 -18.73
C ARG A 216 22.59 -5.15 -19.26
N GLN A 217 23.51 -5.85 -19.93
CA GLN A 217 23.26 -7.18 -20.48
C GLN A 217 22.73 -8.13 -19.42
N HIS A 218 23.43 -8.26 -18.28
CA HIS A 218 23.05 -9.19 -17.22
C HIS A 218 21.68 -8.86 -16.61
N VAL A 219 21.39 -7.58 -16.37
CA VAL A 219 20.12 -7.16 -15.77
C VAL A 219 18.96 -7.35 -16.75
N THR A 220 19.13 -6.95 -18.02
CA THR A 220 18.09 -7.12 -19.04
C THR A 220 17.75 -8.60 -19.26
N GLU A 221 18.75 -9.48 -19.34
CA GLU A 221 18.56 -10.93 -19.55
C GLU A 221 17.78 -11.59 -18.40
N LYS A 222 18.03 -11.20 -17.14
CA LYS A 222 17.39 -11.82 -15.97
C LYS A 222 16.08 -11.15 -15.53
N ALA A 223 15.79 -9.94 -16.00
CA ALA A 223 14.64 -9.15 -15.55
C ALA A 223 13.29 -9.79 -15.89
N GLN A 224 13.20 -10.60 -16.95
CA GLN A 224 11.95 -11.24 -17.40
C GLN A 224 10.78 -10.24 -17.52
N GLY A 225 11.07 -9.00 -17.92
CA GLY A 225 10.06 -7.95 -18.04
C GLY A 225 9.60 -7.31 -16.72
N VAL A 226 10.19 -7.65 -15.58
CA VAL A 226 9.78 -7.16 -14.25
C VAL A 226 10.59 -5.93 -13.84
N PHE A 227 10.02 -4.73 -14.02
CA PHE A 227 10.69 -3.47 -13.64
C PHE A 227 11.12 -3.40 -12.18
N GLN A 228 10.29 -3.92 -11.27
CA GLN A 228 10.62 -3.90 -9.85
C GLN A 228 11.88 -4.72 -9.56
N TRP A 229 12.12 -5.81 -10.30
CA TRP A 229 13.36 -6.58 -10.20
C TRP A 229 14.57 -5.77 -10.68
N VAL A 230 14.42 -5.03 -11.78
CA VAL A 230 15.45 -4.12 -12.30
C VAL A 230 15.82 -3.05 -11.27
N CYS A 231 14.84 -2.42 -10.62
CA CYS A 231 15.07 -1.43 -9.55
C CYS A 231 15.93 -2.01 -8.41
N LEU A 232 15.61 -3.22 -7.94
CA LEU A 232 16.41 -3.90 -6.91
C LEU A 232 17.86 -4.14 -7.37
N MET A 233 18.05 -4.55 -8.63
CA MET A 233 19.39 -4.80 -9.16
C MET A 233 20.21 -3.53 -9.23
N LEU A 234 19.60 -2.43 -9.68
CA LEU A 234 20.26 -1.13 -9.76
C LEU A 234 20.65 -0.62 -8.37
N ASP A 235 19.84 -0.87 -7.34
CA ASP A 235 20.18 -0.55 -5.96
C ASP A 235 21.33 -1.41 -5.41
N ILE A 236 21.36 -2.71 -5.73
CA ILE A 236 22.50 -3.58 -5.41
C ILE A 236 23.77 -3.05 -6.09
N VAL A 237 23.71 -2.77 -7.39
CA VAL A 237 24.85 -2.23 -8.15
C VAL A 237 25.34 -0.94 -7.51
N ARG A 238 24.43 0.01 -7.24
CA ARG A 238 24.76 1.29 -6.60
C ARG A 238 25.44 1.09 -5.25
N ARG A 239 24.94 0.18 -4.41
CA ARG A 239 25.51 -0.11 -3.09
C ARG A 239 26.95 -0.62 -3.18
N TYR A 240 27.21 -1.57 -4.08
CA TYR A 240 28.54 -2.13 -4.24
C TYR A 240 29.50 -1.15 -4.92
N GLU A 241 29.00 -0.32 -5.85
CA GLU A 241 29.79 0.73 -6.49
C GLU A 241 30.25 1.79 -5.49
N LEU A 242 29.34 2.27 -4.63
CA LEU A 242 29.66 3.26 -3.61
C LEU A 242 30.70 2.76 -2.59
N ARG A 243 30.79 1.45 -2.39
CA ARG A 243 31.79 0.80 -1.54
C ARG A 243 33.10 0.47 -2.28
N GLY A 244 33.19 0.77 -3.57
CA GLY A 244 34.40 0.56 -4.37
C GLY A 244 34.67 -0.88 -4.76
N TYR A 245 33.67 -1.76 -4.74
CA TYR A 245 33.86 -3.16 -5.14
C TYR A 245 34.17 -3.30 -6.64
N PRO A 246 35.03 -4.27 -7.04
CA PRO A 246 35.33 -4.49 -8.44
C PRO A 246 34.11 -5.06 -9.19
N LEU A 247 34.06 -4.82 -10.51
CA LEU A 247 32.96 -5.29 -11.38
C LEU A 247 32.69 -6.80 -11.25
N SER A 248 33.73 -7.62 -11.11
CA SER A 248 33.58 -9.07 -10.94
C SER A 248 32.77 -9.43 -9.71
N THR A 249 32.89 -8.67 -8.61
CA THR A 249 32.09 -8.86 -7.40
C THR A 249 30.64 -8.46 -7.63
N ILE A 250 30.41 -7.32 -8.29
CA ILE A 250 29.06 -6.84 -8.64
C ILE A 250 28.33 -7.87 -9.50
N LEU A 251 28.96 -8.33 -10.59
CA LEU A 251 28.38 -9.36 -11.48
C LEU A 251 28.16 -10.70 -10.78
N THR A 252 28.99 -11.05 -9.79
CA THR A 252 28.76 -12.25 -8.98
C THR A 252 27.50 -12.11 -8.15
N LYS A 253 27.33 -10.96 -7.48
CA LYS A 253 26.14 -10.69 -6.69
C LYS A 253 24.86 -10.62 -7.52
N LEU A 254 24.91 -10.02 -8.72
CA LEU A 254 23.77 -10.00 -9.63
C LEU A 254 23.42 -11.40 -10.18
N ARG A 255 24.40 -12.31 -10.31
CA ARG A 255 24.15 -13.70 -10.73
C ARG A 255 23.40 -14.48 -9.66
N GLU A 256 23.75 -14.26 -8.39
CA GLU A 256 23.14 -14.91 -7.23
C GLU A 256 21.67 -14.52 -7.01
N VAL A 257 21.24 -13.33 -7.45
CA VAL A 257 19.86 -12.89 -7.27
C VAL A 257 18.91 -13.73 -8.14
N PRO A 258 17.89 -14.40 -7.58
CA PRO A 258 16.90 -15.14 -8.36
C PRO A 258 16.07 -14.22 -9.27
N SER A 259 15.60 -14.71 -10.42
CA SER A 259 14.71 -13.93 -11.31
C SER A 259 13.28 -13.80 -10.75
N ASP A 260 12.84 -14.76 -9.94
CA ASP A 260 11.58 -14.65 -9.20
C ASP A 260 11.64 -13.48 -8.20
N LEU A 261 10.65 -12.59 -8.27
CA LEU A 261 10.67 -11.34 -7.52
C LEU A 261 10.61 -11.57 -6.00
N ARG A 262 9.83 -12.57 -5.55
CA ARG A 262 9.70 -12.90 -4.13
C ARG A 262 11.02 -13.41 -3.56
N GLN A 263 11.68 -14.32 -4.28
CA GLN A 263 13.00 -14.81 -3.91
C GLN A 263 14.07 -13.72 -4.01
N ALA A 264 13.95 -12.77 -4.95
CA ALA A 264 14.82 -11.60 -5.01
C ALA A 264 14.69 -10.71 -3.76
N TYR A 265 13.48 -10.50 -3.24
CA TYR A 265 13.28 -9.80 -1.96
C TYR A 265 13.94 -10.52 -0.79
N ASN A 266 13.74 -11.84 -0.68
CA ASN A 266 14.39 -12.65 0.35
C ASN A 266 15.93 -12.53 0.25
N TYR A 267 16.47 -12.59 -0.96
CA TYR A 267 17.91 -12.39 -1.18
C TYR A 267 18.38 -10.99 -0.75
N VAL A 268 17.65 -9.92 -1.09
CA VAL A 268 17.98 -8.55 -0.65
C VAL A 268 17.95 -8.43 0.86
N VAL A 269 16.97 -9.04 1.51
CA VAL A 269 16.85 -9.13 2.97
C VAL A 269 18.07 -9.85 3.57
N GLY A 270 18.48 -10.98 3.00
CA GLY A 270 19.67 -11.70 3.45
C GLY A 270 20.95 -10.86 3.34
N LEU A 271 21.06 -10.00 2.32
CA LEU A 271 22.21 -9.10 2.17
C LEU A 271 22.28 -8.01 3.26
N ILE A 272 21.15 -7.51 3.74
CA ILE A 272 21.08 -6.44 4.76
C ILE A 272 21.11 -6.98 6.20
N LEU A 273 20.70 -8.23 6.42
CA LEU A 273 20.85 -8.88 7.71
C LEU A 273 22.33 -9.15 7.98
N GLN A 274 23.01 -8.22 8.65
CA GLN A 274 24.37 -8.36 9.17
C GLN A 274 24.33 -8.31 10.69
N GLU A 275 25.32 -8.89 11.38
CA GLU A 275 25.34 -8.98 12.85
C GLU A 275 25.18 -7.61 13.53
N GLU A 276 25.90 -6.60 13.02
CA GLU A 276 25.90 -5.23 13.55
C GLU A 276 24.54 -4.53 13.39
N ASP A 277 23.80 -4.83 12.32
CA ASP A 277 22.57 -4.11 11.93
C ASP A 277 21.29 -4.93 12.18
N CYS A 278 21.38 -6.23 12.51
CA CYS A 278 20.26 -7.16 12.52
C CYS A 278 19.08 -6.67 13.36
N LYS A 279 19.36 -6.17 14.58
CA LYS A 279 18.33 -5.62 15.47
C LYS A 279 17.62 -4.45 14.79
N MET A 280 18.35 -3.52 14.17
CA MET A 280 17.77 -2.33 13.53
C MET A 280 16.96 -2.67 12.28
N VAL A 281 17.42 -3.62 11.46
CA VAL A 281 16.68 -4.14 10.30
C VAL A 281 15.35 -4.75 10.75
N MET A 282 15.36 -5.58 11.79
CA MET A 282 14.15 -6.16 12.35
C MET A 282 13.19 -5.10 12.90
N ASN A 283 13.70 -4.14 13.68
CA ASN A 283 12.91 -3.05 14.23
C ASN A 283 12.20 -2.26 13.13
N LEU A 284 12.89 -1.98 12.02
CA LEU A 284 12.33 -1.30 10.88
C LEU A 284 11.17 -2.09 10.27
N PHE A 285 11.36 -3.38 9.95
CA PHE A 285 10.31 -4.17 9.31
C PHE A 285 9.13 -4.48 10.25
N GLN A 286 9.37 -4.70 11.55
CA GLN A 286 8.31 -4.83 12.54
C GLN A 286 7.47 -3.55 12.61
N TRP A 287 8.13 -2.39 12.63
CA TRP A 287 7.46 -1.11 12.60
C TRP A 287 6.63 -0.96 11.33
N MET A 288 7.22 -1.21 10.15
CA MET A 288 6.55 -1.09 8.85
C MET A 288 5.34 -2.02 8.69
N LEU A 289 5.34 -3.18 9.35
CA LEU A 289 4.27 -4.16 9.25
C LEU A 289 3.10 -3.87 10.18
N PHE A 290 3.37 -3.42 11.40
CA PHE A 290 2.38 -3.41 12.48
C PHE A 290 2.02 -2.02 13.00
N HIS A 291 2.55 -0.96 12.39
CA HIS A 291 2.18 0.39 12.77
C HIS A 291 0.70 0.70 12.47
N ASN A 292 0.01 1.46 13.33
CA ASN A 292 -1.42 1.73 13.18
C ASN A 292 -1.74 3.15 12.67
N HIS A 293 -0.84 3.76 11.88
CA HIS A 293 -1.05 5.10 11.32
C HIS A 293 -0.13 5.38 10.11
N ARG A 294 -0.38 6.47 9.36
CA ARG A 294 0.60 7.03 8.41
C ARG A 294 1.89 7.42 9.14
N GLN A 295 3.02 7.01 8.60
CA GLN A 295 4.31 7.13 9.29
C GLN A 295 5.10 8.35 8.84
N SER A 296 5.25 9.32 9.75
CA SER A 296 6.22 10.39 9.54
C SER A 296 7.65 9.86 9.72
N VAL A 297 8.57 10.34 8.89
CA VAL A 297 10.02 10.07 9.07
C VAL A 297 10.50 10.50 10.46
N ALA A 298 9.82 11.47 11.07
CA ALA A 298 10.17 12.01 12.37
C ALA A 298 9.85 11.01 13.49
N ALA A 299 8.65 10.40 13.46
CA ALA A 299 8.26 9.37 14.41
C ALA A 299 9.18 8.15 14.34
N LEU A 300 9.50 7.70 13.12
CA LEU A 300 10.34 6.53 12.91
C LEU A 300 11.77 6.70 13.46
N ARG A 301 12.31 7.92 13.54
CA ARG A 301 13.64 8.16 14.14
C ARG A 301 13.68 7.74 15.60
N TYR A 302 12.69 8.16 16.38
CA TYR A 302 12.63 7.80 17.79
C TYR A 302 12.23 6.34 17.97
N ALA A 303 11.31 5.84 17.14
CA ALA A 303 10.92 4.43 17.16
C ALA A 303 12.12 3.48 17.01
N LEU A 304 13.05 3.79 16.11
CA LEU A 304 14.26 2.98 15.92
C LEU A 304 15.34 3.21 16.97
N ALA A 305 15.45 4.44 17.51
CA ALA A 305 16.46 4.79 18.51
C ALA A 305 16.14 4.28 19.92
N VAL A 306 14.85 4.10 20.25
CA VAL A 306 14.43 3.57 21.54
C VAL A 306 14.72 2.07 21.60
N ASP A 307 15.51 1.69 22.62
CA ASP A 307 15.77 0.32 23.02
C ASP A 307 14.96 0.02 24.29
N GLU A 308 13.99 -0.88 24.19
CA GLU A 308 13.11 -1.24 25.29
C GLU A 308 13.83 -1.82 26.52
N ARG A 309 15.09 -2.28 26.34
CA ARG A 309 15.90 -2.91 27.39
C ARG A 309 16.78 -1.91 28.15
N VAL A 310 16.91 -0.68 27.65
CA VAL A 310 17.82 0.32 28.20
C VAL A 310 17.03 1.51 28.71
N ARG A 311 17.15 1.81 30.01
CA ARG A 311 16.55 3.01 30.58
C ARG A 311 17.47 4.21 30.32
N VAL A 312 16.96 5.19 29.59
CA VAL A 312 17.62 6.48 29.36
C VAL A 312 17.14 7.53 30.36
N ALA A 313 18.01 8.46 30.75
CA ALA A 313 17.65 9.53 31.68
C ALA A 313 16.97 10.71 30.95
N SER A 314 17.21 10.86 29.65
CA SER A 314 16.65 11.93 28.82
C SER A 314 16.46 11.44 27.37
N ILE A 315 15.46 11.97 26.66
CA ILE A 315 15.32 11.69 25.22
C ILE A 315 16.51 12.21 24.40
N LYS A 316 17.31 13.12 24.96
CA LYS A 316 18.52 13.66 24.34
C LYS A 316 19.68 12.66 24.33
N GLU A 317 19.61 11.61 25.16
CA GLU A 317 20.61 10.52 25.19
C GLU A 317 20.35 9.46 24.12
N LEU A 318 19.17 9.50 23.49
CA LEU A 318 18.85 8.60 22.38
C LEU A 318 19.71 8.94 21.16
N ASP A 319 20.34 7.93 20.57
CA ASP A 319 21.10 8.05 19.34
C ASP A 319 20.17 8.18 18.13
N VAL A 320 19.53 9.35 18.01
CA VAL A 320 18.60 9.68 16.93
C VAL A 320 19.34 10.21 15.73
N VAL A 321 18.93 9.77 14.54
CA VAL A 321 19.49 10.28 13.29
C VAL A 321 19.16 11.77 13.13
N GLU A 322 20.21 12.60 13.07
CA GLU A 322 20.13 14.06 13.19
C GLU A 322 19.12 14.73 12.24
N ASP A 323 19.08 14.35 10.97
CA ASP A 323 18.30 15.04 9.95
C ASP A 323 17.54 14.09 9.00
N THR A 324 16.53 14.64 8.29
CA THR A 324 15.65 13.88 7.40
C THR A 324 16.39 13.25 6.23
N LYS A 325 17.44 13.89 5.73
CA LYS A 325 18.23 13.39 4.61
C LYS A 325 19.14 12.24 5.04
N LYS A 326 19.74 12.31 6.23
CA LYS A 326 20.44 11.18 6.88
C LYS A 326 19.46 10.05 7.16
N MET A 327 18.28 10.34 7.72
CA MET A 327 17.28 9.30 8.04
C MET A 327 16.76 8.60 6.78
N LYS A 328 16.50 9.33 5.70
CA LYS A 328 16.13 8.72 4.41
C LYS A 328 17.20 7.76 3.92
N ARG A 329 18.46 8.15 3.96
CA ARG A 329 19.59 7.27 3.61
C ARG A 329 19.71 6.07 4.54
N TYR A 330 19.48 6.26 5.83
CA TYR A 330 19.52 5.20 6.83
C TYR A 330 18.42 4.17 6.59
N ILE A 331 17.17 4.59 6.38
CA ILE A 331 16.05 3.71 6.02
C ILE A 331 16.35 2.94 4.73
N THR A 332 16.85 3.61 3.69
CA THR A 332 17.22 2.93 2.44
C THR A 332 18.35 1.91 2.66
N SER A 333 19.32 2.21 3.52
CA SER A 333 20.40 1.28 3.87
C SER A 333 19.88 0.07 4.66
N LEU A 334 19.10 0.31 5.71
CA LEU A 334 18.53 -0.72 6.58
C LEU A 334 17.53 -1.63 5.88
N SER A 335 16.75 -1.10 4.94
CA SER A 335 15.75 -1.88 4.19
C SER A 335 16.29 -2.47 2.90
N GLY A 336 17.50 -2.08 2.50
CA GLY A 336 18.09 -2.47 1.24
C GLY A 336 17.36 -1.93 -0.01
N GLY A 337 16.59 -0.85 0.13
CA GLY A 337 15.75 -0.28 -0.94
C GLY A 337 14.29 -0.73 -0.91
N LEU A 338 13.93 -1.62 0.01
CA LEU A 338 12.55 -2.14 0.15
C LEU A 338 11.59 -1.14 0.83
N VAL A 339 12.13 -0.15 1.53
CA VAL A 339 11.37 0.93 2.17
C VAL A 339 11.89 2.25 1.64
N GLU A 340 10.95 3.14 1.30
CA GLU A 340 11.25 4.46 0.78
C GLU A 340 10.64 5.58 1.65
N VAL A 341 11.14 6.79 1.41
CA VAL A 341 10.59 8.02 1.97
C VAL A 341 10.07 8.87 0.83
N THR A 342 8.76 9.11 0.83
CA THR A 342 8.05 9.89 -0.17
C THR A 342 8.42 11.38 -0.12
N VAL A 343 7.95 12.15 -1.11
CA VAL A 343 8.13 13.61 -1.15
C VAL A 343 7.47 14.28 0.06
N ASP A 344 6.34 13.73 0.54
CA ASP A 344 5.59 14.22 1.70
C ASP A 344 6.15 13.72 3.04
N HIS A 345 7.41 13.27 3.05
CA HIS A 345 8.11 12.75 4.23
C HIS A 345 7.38 11.61 4.94
N GLN A 346 6.65 10.79 4.18
CA GLN A 346 6.02 9.56 4.68
C GLN A 346 6.92 8.37 4.38
N VAL A 347 6.93 7.40 5.30
CA VAL A 347 7.65 6.13 5.14
C VAL A 347 6.68 5.07 4.65
N GLN A 348 7.04 4.37 3.57
CA GLN A 348 6.24 3.29 3.00
C GLN A 348 7.12 2.21 2.38
N PHE A 349 6.56 1.02 2.13
CA PHE A 349 7.21 0.06 1.25
C PHE A 349 7.38 0.67 -0.15
N ALA A 350 8.54 0.46 -0.76
CA ALA A 350 8.90 1.08 -2.04
C ALA A 350 8.01 0.60 -3.21
N HIS A 351 7.34 -0.53 -3.05
CA HIS A 351 6.41 -1.08 -4.04
C HIS A 351 5.37 -1.99 -3.39
N GLU A 352 4.18 -2.09 -4.00
CA GLU A 352 3.07 -2.92 -3.48
C GLU A 352 3.48 -4.40 -3.31
N THR A 353 4.22 -4.95 -4.27
CA THR A 353 4.68 -6.35 -4.19
C THR A 353 5.69 -6.58 -3.06
N VAL A 354 6.39 -5.55 -2.57
CA VAL A 354 7.22 -5.65 -1.36
C VAL A 354 6.33 -5.80 -0.14
N GLN A 355 5.29 -4.97 -0.02
CA GLN A 355 4.33 -5.07 1.07
C GLN A 355 3.65 -6.44 1.08
N GLN A 356 3.21 -6.92 -0.08
CA GLN A 356 2.63 -8.26 -0.22
C GLN A 356 3.60 -9.35 0.25
N TYR A 357 4.87 -9.28 -0.17
CA TYR A 357 5.89 -10.23 0.31
C TYR A 357 6.00 -10.24 1.84
N PHE A 358 6.03 -9.07 2.48
CA PHE A 358 6.13 -8.97 3.94
C PHE A 358 4.87 -9.44 4.68
N ASN A 359 3.69 -9.17 4.13
CA ASN A 359 2.42 -9.66 4.66
C ASN A 359 2.31 -11.20 4.56
N ASP A 360 2.84 -11.78 3.48
CA ASP A 360 2.73 -13.22 3.23
C ASP A 360 3.75 -14.02 4.04
N VAL A 361 5.06 -13.75 3.87
CA VAL A 361 6.14 -14.55 4.48
C VAL A 361 7.37 -13.75 4.90
N GLY A 362 7.51 -12.49 4.48
CA GLY A 362 8.81 -11.79 4.57
C GLY A 362 9.32 -11.66 6.00
N LEU A 363 8.43 -11.46 6.98
CA LEU A 363 8.81 -11.48 8.39
C LEU A 363 9.31 -12.86 8.83
N THR A 364 8.59 -13.93 8.46
CA THR A 364 8.99 -15.32 8.76
C THR A 364 10.33 -15.67 8.13
N ASP A 365 10.57 -15.23 6.89
CA ASP A 365 11.83 -15.43 6.17
C ASP A 365 13.00 -14.72 6.89
N ILE A 366 12.81 -13.46 7.29
CA ILE A 366 13.79 -12.71 8.11
C ILE A 366 14.14 -13.47 9.38
N LEU A 367 13.13 -13.85 10.15
CA LEU A 367 13.32 -14.48 11.45
C LEU A 367 13.99 -15.85 11.32
N THR A 368 13.63 -16.60 10.26
CA THR A 368 14.24 -17.90 9.96
C THR A 368 15.70 -17.76 9.54
N ASP A 369 16.04 -16.80 8.68
CA ASP A 369 17.43 -16.57 8.27
C ASP A 369 18.29 -16.06 9.42
N ALA A 370 17.79 -15.06 10.18
CA ALA A 370 18.48 -14.51 11.34
C ALA A 370 18.78 -15.60 12.38
N ARG A 371 17.83 -16.50 12.65
CA ARG A 371 18.03 -17.64 13.55
C ARG A 371 19.05 -18.63 12.99
N ARG A 372 18.93 -19.01 11.71
CA ARG A 372 19.86 -19.94 11.05
C ARG A 372 21.31 -19.44 11.14
N ARG A 373 21.50 -18.13 11.09
CA ARG A 373 22.81 -17.46 11.16
C ARG A 373 23.26 -17.12 12.58
N GLY A 374 22.45 -17.42 13.60
CA GLY A 374 22.78 -17.13 15.00
C GLY A 374 22.78 -15.64 15.35
N LEU A 375 22.07 -14.80 14.59
CA LEU A 375 22.03 -13.35 14.80
C LEU A 375 21.03 -12.93 15.89
N ILE A 376 20.11 -13.82 16.25
CA ILE A 376 19.09 -13.61 17.28
C ILE A 376 19.03 -14.81 18.22
N ASP A 377 18.88 -14.54 19.51
CA ASP A 377 18.72 -15.57 20.54
C ASP A 377 17.29 -16.14 20.55
N ALA A 378 17.14 -17.36 21.10
CA ALA A 378 15.82 -17.94 21.37
C ALA A 378 14.97 -17.09 22.34
N ALA A 379 15.62 -16.25 23.16
CA ALA A 379 15.01 -15.31 24.09
C ALA A 379 14.62 -13.96 23.47
N PHE A 380 14.92 -13.72 22.18
CA PHE A 380 14.38 -12.56 21.47
C PHE A 380 12.86 -12.77 21.36
N SER A 381 12.12 -11.98 22.15
CA SER A 381 10.73 -12.16 22.53
C SER A 381 9.83 -12.59 21.37
N SER A 382 9.36 -13.84 21.42
CA SER A 382 8.29 -14.42 20.58
C SER A 382 8.36 -14.08 19.09
N ASN A 383 9.05 -14.93 18.32
CA ASN A 383 9.16 -14.88 16.85
C ASN A 383 7.81 -15.16 16.14
N SER A 384 6.82 -14.33 16.43
CA SER A 384 5.46 -14.36 15.93
C SER A 384 4.97 -12.91 15.80
N ILE A 385 3.86 -12.73 15.10
CA ILE A 385 3.16 -11.44 15.02
C ILE A 385 2.93 -10.87 16.43
N ALA A 386 2.60 -11.74 17.40
CA ALA A 386 2.40 -11.38 18.80
C ALA A 386 3.63 -10.70 19.43
N GLY A 387 4.83 -11.22 19.20
CA GLY A 387 6.04 -10.61 19.74
C GLY A 387 6.43 -9.30 19.08
N CYS A 388 6.07 -9.12 17.82
CA CYS A 388 6.26 -7.83 17.15
C CYS A 388 5.38 -6.77 17.80
N HIS A 389 4.10 -7.08 18.05
CA HIS A 389 3.20 -6.21 18.80
C HIS A 389 3.69 -5.96 20.23
N ARG A 390 4.19 -6.98 20.93
CA ARG A 390 4.79 -6.81 22.25
C ARG A 390 5.98 -5.84 22.21
N ALA A 391 6.93 -6.03 21.30
CA ALA A 391 8.11 -5.19 21.17
C ALA A 391 7.75 -3.73 20.87
N LEU A 392 6.73 -3.51 20.02
CA LEU A 392 6.20 -2.17 19.76
C LEU A 392 5.58 -1.54 21.02
N ALA A 393 4.80 -2.30 21.79
CA ALA A 393 4.25 -1.83 23.06
C ALA A 393 5.36 -1.48 24.06
N GLU A 394 6.35 -2.36 24.25
CA GLU A 394 7.49 -2.15 25.15
C GLU A 394 8.29 -0.91 24.77
N ARG A 395 8.53 -0.66 23.48
CA ARG A 395 9.18 0.57 23.00
C ARG A 395 8.38 1.83 23.26
N CYS A 396 7.08 1.81 22.96
CA CYS A 396 6.21 2.95 23.25
C CYS A 396 6.23 3.26 24.76
N ILE A 397 6.10 2.24 25.61
CA ILE A 397 6.17 2.40 27.06
C ILE A 397 7.54 2.92 27.50
N ALA A 398 8.64 2.36 26.99
CA ALA A 398 9.99 2.80 27.31
C ALA A 398 10.20 4.29 26.97
N PHE A 399 9.69 4.75 25.83
CA PHE A 399 9.73 6.15 25.45
C PHE A 399 8.91 7.03 26.39
N LEU A 400 7.65 6.65 26.67
CA LEU A 400 6.76 7.39 27.55
C LEU A 400 7.28 7.49 28.99
N ARG A 401 8.05 6.48 29.44
CA ARG A 401 8.70 6.43 30.76
C ARG A 401 10.05 7.15 30.85
N THR A 402 10.48 7.80 29.77
CA THR A 402 11.67 8.64 29.83
C THR A 402 11.40 9.80 30.80
N PRO A 403 12.30 10.15 31.74
CA PRO A 403 12.03 11.18 32.75
C PRO A 403 11.59 12.55 32.21
N ASP A 404 12.02 12.91 30.99
CA ASP A 404 11.59 14.15 30.33
C ASP A 404 10.16 14.08 29.74
N ILE A 405 9.62 12.88 29.56
CA ILE A 405 8.31 12.60 28.94
C ILE A 405 7.26 12.23 29.98
N GLU A 406 7.63 11.41 30.97
CA GLU A 406 6.72 10.87 31.98
C GLU A 406 5.85 11.94 32.68
N PRO A 407 6.35 13.14 33.02
CA PRO A 407 5.52 14.21 33.59
C PRO A 407 4.38 14.70 32.66
N LEU A 408 4.53 14.56 31.34
CA LEU A 408 3.52 14.96 30.35
C LEU A 408 2.27 14.05 30.40
N LEU A 409 2.41 12.83 30.91
CA LEU A 409 1.33 11.84 30.98
C LEU A 409 0.28 12.16 32.05
N VAL A 410 0.67 12.87 33.11
CA VAL A 410 -0.18 13.10 34.28
C VAL A 410 -1.11 14.31 34.09
N GLY A 411 -0.82 15.16 33.08
CA GLY A 411 -1.41 16.49 32.95
C GLY A 411 -0.79 17.47 33.97
N PRO A 412 -0.73 18.78 33.68
CA PRO A 412 -0.02 19.71 34.55
C PRO A 412 -0.78 19.92 35.87
N ASN A 413 -0.10 19.69 37.00
CA ASN A 413 -0.39 20.42 38.24
C ASN A 413 0.22 21.84 38.22
N ASP A 414 1.05 22.15 37.22
CA ASP A 414 1.68 23.47 37.02
C ASP A 414 1.64 23.88 35.52
N PRO A 415 0.89 24.93 35.15
CA PRO A 415 0.77 25.41 33.76
C PRO A 415 2.07 25.97 33.16
N LEU A 416 3.11 26.20 33.97
CA LEU A 416 4.33 26.91 33.55
C LEU A 416 5.48 26.00 33.10
N TYR A 417 5.33 24.67 33.12
CA TYR A 417 6.41 23.74 32.79
C TYR A 417 5.97 22.58 31.88
N LEU A 418 5.50 22.90 30.66
CA LEU A 418 5.47 21.90 29.59
C LEU A 418 6.81 21.97 28.84
N PRO A 419 7.68 20.95 28.88
CA PRO A 419 8.81 20.89 27.98
C PRO A 419 8.31 20.90 26.53
N VAL A 420 8.76 21.88 25.75
CA VAL A 420 8.53 21.89 24.29
C VAL A 420 9.34 20.74 23.72
N LEU A 421 8.65 19.66 23.34
CA LEU A 421 9.27 18.55 22.66
C LEU A 421 9.74 19.00 21.27
N PRO A 422 10.89 18.51 20.78
CA PRO A 422 11.20 18.61 19.37
C PRO A 422 10.04 18.04 18.55
N THR A 423 9.66 18.68 17.44
CA THR A 423 8.54 18.22 16.58
C THR A 423 8.66 16.74 16.21
N SER A 424 9.88 16.24 16.01
CA SER A 424 10.13 14.83 15.73
C SER A 424 9.84 13.89 16.90
N ALA A 425 10.07 14.32 18.14
CA ALA A 425 9.70 13.57 19.34
C ALA A 425 8.20 13.65 19.61
N GLU A 426 7.56 14.78 19.27
CA GLU A 426 6.12 14.99 19.44
C GLU A 426 5.29 14.00 18.61
N ASP A 427 5.69 13.73 17.35
CA ASP A 427 5.02 12.74 16.51
C ASP A 427 5.07 11.34 17.13
N PHE A 428 6.24 10.92 17.62
CA PHE A 428 6.40 9.61 18.26
C PHE A 428 5.73 9.55 19.64
N TYR A 429 5.69 10.65 20.38
CA TYR A 429 4.94 10.78 21.63
C TYR A 429 3.45 10.55 21.40
N LYS A 430 2.84 11.26 20.43
CA LYS A 430 1.43 11.09 20.07
C LYS A 430 1.11 9.67 19.64
N TYR A 431 1.98 9.08 18.83
CA TYR A 431 1.86 7.68 18.44
C TYR A 431 1.89 6.75 19.66
N SER A 432 2.92 6.89 20.49
CA SER A 432 3.14 6.04 21.65
C SER A 432 1.98 6.12 22.62
N LEU A 433 1.51 7.33 22.94
CA LEU A 433 0.37 7.56 23.83
C LEU A 433 -0.92 6.91 23.31
N ARG A 434 -1.15 6.96 21.99
CA ARG A 434 -2.37 6.44 21.37
C ARG A 434 -2.36 4.92 21.16
N TYR A 435 -1.21 4.33 20.86
CA TYR A 435 -1.14 2.96 20.32
C TYR A 435 -0.39 1.95 21.20
N TRP A 436 0.23 2.35 22.31
CA TRP A 436 0.90 1.37 23.20
C TRP A 436 -0.07 0.29 23.71
N MET A 437 -1.30 0.68 24.10
CA MET A 437 -2.35 -0.27 24.53
C MET A 437 -2.88 -1.11 23.37
N TYR A 438 -3.02 -0.53 22.18
CA TYR A 438 -3.42 -1.27 20.98
C TYR A 438 -2.44 -2.40 20.72
N HIS A 439 -1.13 -2.11 20.71
CA HIS A 439 -0.11 -3.13 20.50
C HIS A 439 -0.07 -4.17 21.62
N ALA A 440 -0.23 -3.75 22.87
CA ALA A 440 -0.37 -4.69 23.99
C ALA A 440 -1.57 -5.64 23.81
N GLY A 441 -2.74 -5.09 23.47
CA GLY A 441 -3.96 -5.87 23.26
C GLY A 441 -3.85 -6.84 22.08
N GLU A 442 -3.22 -6.43 20.97
CA GLU A 442 -2.97 -7.35 19.84
C GLU A 442 -1.98 -8.47 20.20
N ALA A 443 -0.96 -8.17 21.01
CA ALA A 443 -0.05 -9.20 21.52
C ALA A 443 -0.79 -10.21 22.43
N GLU A 444 -1.67 -9.72 23.30
CA GLU A 444 -2.46 -10.55 24.22
C GLU A 444 -3.48 -11.44 23.51
N LYS A 445 -4.21 -10.90 22.52
CA LYS A 445 -5.09 -11.70 21.64
C LYS A 445 -4.38 -12.86 20.98
N LEU A 446 -3.09 -12.69 20.69
CA LEU A 446 -2.23 -13.70 20.07
C LEU A 446 -1.45 -14.55 21.09
N GLY A 447 -1.80 -14.48 22.37
CA GLY A 447 -1.33 -15.39 23.42
C GLY A 447 -0.07 -14.94 24.17
N VAL A 448 0.32 -13.67 24.09
CA VAL A 448 1.43 -13.10 24.87
C VAL A 448 0.89 -12.45 26.14
N ALA A 449 1.38 -12.89 27.31
CA ALA A 449 0.96 -12.31 28.58
C ALA A 449 1.35 -10.82 28.72
N SER A 450 0.46 -10.03 29.33
CA SER A 450 0.57 -8.58 29.57
C SER A 450 1.28 -8.22 30.88
N ASP A 451 1.95 -9.18 31.53
CA ASP A 451 2.67 -9.02 32.80
C ASP A 451 3.74 -7.91 32.77
N TYR A 452 4.42 -7.79 31.64
CA TYR A 452 5.43 -6.77 31.38
C TYR A 452 4.93 -5.33 31.46
N ILE A 453 3.63 -5.10 31.22
CA ILE A 453 3.02 -3.78 31.30
C ILE A 453 2.95 -3.36 32.77
N LEU A 454 2.50 -4.27 33.63
CA LEU A 454 2.46 -4.02 35.07
C LEU A 454 3.87 -3.79 35.61
N ASP A 455 4.84 -4.61 35.21
CA ASP A 455 6.24 -4.42 35.57
C ASP A 455 6.80 -3.08 35.07
N ALA A 456 6.40 -2.67 33.86
CA ALA A 456 6.80 -1.38 33.33
C ALA A 456 6.17 -0.21 34.08
N TRP A 457 4.92 -0.28 34.54
CA TRP A 457 4.28 0.87 35.22
C TRP A 457 4.35 0.84 36.75
N LYS A 458 5.00 -0.18 37.34
CA LYS A 458 5.26 -0.26 38.78
C LYS A 458 5.98 1.01 39.28
N GLY A 459 5.30 1.76 40.16
CA GLY A 459 5.85 2.90 40.89
C GLY A 459 5.68 4.29 40.26
N SER A 460 4.99 4.46 39.12
CA SER A 460 4.73 5.80 38.57
C SER A 460 3.25 6.11 38.29
N LEU A 461 2.52 5.18 37.67
CA LEU A 461 1.12 5.38 37.24
C LEU A 461 0.20 4.17 37.55
N GLY A 462 0.69 3.18 38.32
CA GLY A 462 0.02 1.91 38.57
C GLY A 462 -1.44 2.03 38.99
N ASP A 463 -1.75 2.94 39.92
CA ASP A 463 -3.11 3.12 40.46
C ASP A 463 -4.10 3.74 39.44
N ARG A 464 -3.60 4.46 38.41
CA ARG A 464 -4.45 5.07 37.37
C ARG A 464 -4.79 4.09 36.25
N PHE A 465 -3.85 3.24 35.88
CA PHE A 465 -4.04 2.25 34.81
C PHE A 465 -4.76 0.97 35.30
N GLU A 466 -4.69 0.60 36.59
CA GLU A 466 -5.53 -0.48 37.13
C GLU A 466 -7.04 -0.19 37.02
N LEU A 467 -7.44 1.09 36.96
CA LEU A 467 -8.83 1.51 36.75
C LEU A 467 -9.26 1.42 35.28
N GLU A 468 -8.39 1.72 34.31
CA GLU A 468 -8.72 1.60 32.87
C GLU A 468 -8.61 0.15 32.35
N PHE A 469 -7.68 -0.66 32.88
CA PHE A 469 -7.53 -2.07 32.52
C PHE A 469 -8.74 -2.92 32.95
N ASN A 470 -9.37 -2.60 34.09
CA ASN A 470 -10.59 -3.27 34.54
C ASN A 470 -11.85 -2.83 33.76
N VAL A 471 -11.89 -1.61 33.21
CA VAL A 471 -13.00 -1.14 32.37
C VAL A 471 -12.93 -1.72 30.95
N GLY A 472 -11.73 -2.01 30.44
CA GLY A 472 -11.54 -2.74 29.18
C GLY A 472 -11.99 -4.21 29.22
N HIS A 473 -11.95 -4.84 30.39
CA HIS A 473 -12.48 -6.20 30.57
C HIS A 473 -14.02 -6.23 30.54
N GLU A 474 -14.71 -5.20 31.02
CA GLU A 474 -16.17 -5.11 30.99
C GLU A 474 -16.73 -4.62 29.64
N THR A 475 -15.94 -3.94 28.81
CA THR A 475 -16.39 -3.41 27.51
C THR A 475 -16.07 -4.31 26.31
N SER A 476 -15.41 -5.46 26.52
CA SER A 476 -15.22 -6.50 25.50
C SER A 476 -16.52 -7.21 25.05
N SER A 477 -17.68 -6.80 25.57
CA SER A 477 -19.01 -7.23 25.10
C SER A 477 -19.77 -6.18 24.27
N SER A 478 -19.18 -5.05 23.88
CA SER A 478 -19.82 -4.14 22.93
C SER A 478 -18.82 -3.65 21.88
N THR A 479 -18.97 -4.23 20.69
CA THR A 479 -18.65 -3.61 19.41
C THR A 479 -19.14 -2.16 19.39
N ASP A 480 -18.24 -1.22 19.09
CA ASP A 480 -18.47 -0.06 18.21
C ASP A 480 -17.17 0.74 18.08
N PHE A 481 -16.54 0.67 16.90
CA PHE A 481 -15.99 1.77 16.07
C PHE A 481 -14.98 1.25 15.04
#